data_AF-A0AAD7BEN4-F1
#
_entry.id   AF-A0AAD7BEN4-F1
#
_cell.length_a   1.000
_cell.length_b   1.000
_cell.length_c   1.000
_cell.angle_alpha   90.00
_cell.angle_beta   90.00
_cell.angle_gamma   90.00
#
_symmetry.space_group_name_H-M   'P 1'
#
loop_
_entity.id
_entity.type
_entity.pdbx_description
1 polymer ?
#
loop_
_entity_poly.entity_id
_entity_poly.type
_entity_poly.pdbx_seq_one_letter_code
_entity_poly.pdbx_strand_id
1 'polypeptide(L)'
;VGDLALDIFRQLQPTLDQLLASSATQLYSGRWISDDSEIIIAVKEGSLWVTKLQLKGSDVLRLVQDTDKPEPITVWSTGRLHEFRMAFTLASRVCIRSWATIDDGFARGYPTDLIYFTDKVDGMKLHMPSVNLVFPRK
;
A
#
# COMPACT_ATOMS: atom_id res chain seq x y z
N VAL A 1 3.50 -38.81 6.81
CA VAL A 1 2.65 -37.88 6.02
C VAL A 1 3.16 -36.43 6.08
N GLY A 2 3.85 -36.00 7.16
CA GLY A 2 4.43 -34.65 7.26
C GLY A 2 5.57 -34.33 6.30
N ASP A 3 6.48 -35.27 6.03
CA ASP A 3 7.65 -35.01 5.19
C ASP A 3 7.32 -34.72 3.72
N LEU A 4 6.41 -35.50 3.12
CA LEU A 4 6.00 -35.28 1.73
C LEU A 4 5.32 -33.92 1.54
N ALA A 5 4.47 -33.51 2.49
CA ALA A 5 3.80 -32.22 2.43
C ALA A 5 4.79 -31.05 2.57
N LEU A 6 5.77 -31.18 3.47
CA LEU A 6 6.83 -30.19 3.66
C LEU A 6 7.76 -30.10 2.45
N ASP A 7 8.10 -31.23 1.82
CA ASP A 7 8.95 -31.25 0.63
C ASP A 7 8.24 -30.64 -0.58
N ILE A 8 6.95 -30.92 -0.76
CA ILE A 8 6.11 -30.26 -1.76
C ILE A 8 6.08 -28.74 -1.49
N PHE A 9 5.85 -28.32 -0.25
CA PHE A 9 5.78 -26.91 0.11
C PHE A 9 7.11 -26.18 -0.16
N ARG A 10 8.24 -26.78 0.23
CA ARG A 10 9.58 -26.21 -0.03
C ARG A 10 9.89 -26.08 -1.51
N GLN A 11 9.38 -26.98 -2.35
CA GLN A 11 9.57 -26.90 -3.80
C GLN A 11 8.65 -25.87 -4.45
N LEU A 12 7.39 -25.78 -4.02
CA LEU A 12 6.39 -24.92 -4.66
C LEU A 12 6.39 -23.47 -4.15
N GLN A 13 6.63 -23.27 -2.86
CA GLN A 13 6.53 -21.96 -2.21
C GLN A 13 7.37 -20.88 -2.92
N PRO A 14 8.66 -21.11 -3.27
CA PRO A 14 9.45 -20.07 -3.92
C PRO A 14 8.88 -19.61 -5.26
N THR A 15 8.32 -20.54 -6.06
CA THR A 15 7.69 -20.21 -7.34
C THR A 15 6.39 -19.45 -7.14
N LEU A 16 5.57 -19.87 -6.17
CA LEU A 16 4.33 -19.16 -5.83
C LEU A 16 4.62 -17.74 -5.32
N ASP A 17 5.64 -17.57 -4.48
CA ASP A 17 6.07 -16.27 -3.96
C ASP A 17 6.55 -15.36 -5.09
N GLN A 18 7.31 -15.88 -6.05
CA GLN A 18 7.75 -15.13 -7.23
C GLN A 18 6.57 -14.70 -8.12
N LEU A 19 5.62 -15.60 -8.38
CA LEU A 19 4.43 -15.29 -9.18
C LEU A 19 3.55 -14.25 -8.49
N LEU A 20 3.38 -14.37 -7.18
CA LEU A 20 2.63 -13.41 -6.37
C LEU A 20 3.31 -12.04 -6.37
N ALA A 21 4.63 -11.98 -6.16
CA ALA A 21 5.39 -10.74 -6.16
C ALA A 21 5.38 -10.06 -7.54
N SER A 22 5.50 -10.85 -8.62
CA SER A 22 5.41 -10.35 -10.00
C SER A 22 4.02 -9.78 -10.29
N SER A 23 2.96 -10.51 -9.93
CA SER A 23 1.58 -10.07 -10.09
C SER A 23 1.28 -8.81 -9.28
N ALA A 24 1.69 -8.76 -8.01
CA ALA A 24 1.53 -7.58 -7.16
C ALA A 24 2.31 -6.37 -7.70
N THR A 25 3.52 -6.60 -8.22
CA THR A 25 4.32 -5.55 -8.86
C THR A 25 3.61 -5.01 -10.09
N GLN A 26 3.11 -5.90 -10.95
CA GLN A 26 2.38 -5.50 -12.14
C GLN A 26 1.10 -4.73 -11.80
N LEU A 27 0.35 -5.13 -10.77
CA LEU A 27 -0.95 -4.51 -10.44
C LEU A 27 -0.84 -3.23 -9.62
N TYR A 28 0.12 -3.13 -8.70
CA TYR A 28 0.11 -2.07 -7.67
C TYR A 28 1.38 -1.21 -7.64
N SER A 29 2.54 -1.76 -8.00
CA SER A 29 3.80 -1.02 -7.99
C SER A 29 3.85 0.01 -9.12
N GLY A 30 4.60 1.08 -8.89
CA GLY A 30 4.84 2.13 -9.88
C GLY A 30 4.51 3.52 -9.37
N ARG A 31 4.45 4.47 -10.30
CA ARG A 31 4.15 5.87 -10.05
C ARG A 31 2.71 6.16 -10.47
N TRP A 32 1.95 6.72 -9.54
CA TRP A 32 0.55 7.08 -9.69
C TRP A 32 0.45 8.60 -9.59
N ILE A 33 0.07 9.27 -10.67
CA ILE A 33 0.17 10.74 -10.75
C ILE A 33 -1.18 11.33 -11.16
N SER A 34 -1.64 12.34 -10.42
CA SER A 34 -2.81 13.15 -10.74
C SER A 34 -2.53 14.59 -10.36
N ASP A 35 -2.58 15.49 -11.34
CA ASP A 35 -2.29 16.92 -11.15
C ASP A 35 -0.96 17.14 -10.39
N ASP A 36 -0.99 17.89 -9.29
CA ASP A 36 0.15 18.16 -8.39
C ASP A 36 0.31 17.11 -7.27
N SER A 37 -0.21 15.91 -7.49
CA SER A 37 -0.18 14.80 -6.51
C SER A 37 0.48 13.57 -7.10
N GLU A 38 1.27 12.88 -6.28
CA GLU A 38 2.02 11.69 -6.66
C GLU A 38 2.05 10.67 -5.53
N ILE A 39 1.80 9.42 -5.87
CA ILE A 39 1.98 8.26 -4.98
C ILE A 39 2.94 7.29 -5.66
N ILE A 40 3.98 6.86 -4.95
CA ILE A 40 4.90 5.83 -5.43
C ILE A 40 4.75 4.61 -4.54
N ILE A 41 4.44 3.48 -5.17
CA ILE A 41 4.28 2.19 -4.51
C ILE A 41 5.37 1.25 -5.01
N ALA A 42 5.97 0.50 -4.09
CA ALA A 42 6.96 -0.52 -4.38
C ALA A 42 6.59 -1.85 -3.70
N VAL A 43 6.92 -2.97 -4.34
CA VAL A 43 6.95 -4.28 -3.69
C VAL A 43 8.35 -4.52 -3.14
N LYS A 44 8.48 -4.70 -1.83
CA LYS A 44 9.75 -5.02 -1.15
C LYS A 44 9.49 -6.09 -0.11
N GLU A 45 10.28 -7.17 -0.17
CA GLU A 45 10.23 -8.28 0.80
C GLU A 45 8.80 -8.87 0.93
N GLY A 46 8.13 -9.06 -0.21
CA GLY A 46 6.77 -9.64 -0.25
C GLY A 46 5.65 -8.70 0.21
N SER A 47 5.97 -7.46 0.58
CA SER A 47 5.02 -6.46 1.05
C SER A 47 4.94 -5.25 0.11
N LEU A 48 3.79 -4.57 0.12
CA LEU A 48 3.62 -3.31 -0.57
C LEU A 48 4.01 -2.14 0.35
N TRP A 49 4.70 -1.17 -0.21
CA TRP A 49 5.22 0.00 0.47
C TRP A 49 4.88 1.27 -0.29
N VAL A 50 4.36 2.28 0.40
CA VAL A 50 4.27 3.64 -0.13
C VAL A 50 5.58 4.34 0.18
N THR A 51 6.39 4.56 -0.85
CA THR A 51 7.71 5.20 -0.73
C THR A 51 7.65 6.70 -0.93
N LYS A 52 6.55 7.21 -1.52
CA LYS A 52 6.25 8.63 -1.63
C LYS A 52 4.73 8.84 -1.60
N LEU A 53 4.28 9.79 -0.81
CA LEU A 53 2.88 10.25 -0.77
C LEU A 53 2.87 11.78 -0.77
N GLN A 54 2.71 12.37 -1.95
CA GLN A 54 2.60 13.81 -2.14
C GLN A 54 1.19 14.16 -2.60
N LEU A 55 0.48 14.98 -1.82
CA LEU A 55 -0.87 15.42 -2.15
C LEU A 55 -0.88 16.94 -2.30
N LYS A 56 -1.23 17.43 -3.49
CA LYS A 56 -1.26 18.86 -3.85
C LYS A 56 0.01 19.60 -3.39
N GLY A 57 1.17 19.07 -3.78
CA GLY A 57 2.46 19.62 -3.41
C GLY A 57 2.95 19.28 -1.98
N SER A 58 2.09 18.82 -1.08
CA SER A 58 2.47 18.52 0.32
C SER A 58 2.97 17.08 0.46
N ASP A 59 4.16 16.91 1.05
CA ASP A 59 4.68 15.59 1.42
C ASP A 59 4.00 15.10 2.70
N VAL A 60 3.07 14.16 2.54
CA VAL A 60 2.25 13.64 3.64
C VAL A 60 3.07 12.77 4.57
N LEU A 61 4.03 11.99 4.06
CA LEU A 61 4.86 11.14 4.92
C LEU A 61 5.70 12.02 5.85
N ARG A 62 6.28 13.10 5.31
CA ARG A 62 7.01 14.11 6.08
C ARG A 62 6.16 14.74 7.18
N LEU A 63 4.93 15.11 6.85
CA LEU A 63 4.00 15.75 7.78
C LEU A 63 3.54 14.82 8.90
N VAL A 64 3.23 13.56 8.59
CA VAL A 64 2.70 12.60 9.56
C VAL A 64 3.79 12.06 10.47
N GLN A 65 5.00 11.84 9.94
CA GLN A 65 6.13 11.32 10.71
C GLN A 65 6.92 12.41 11.44
N ASP A 66 6.61 13.69 11.20
CA ASP A 66 7.26 14.85 11.81
C ASP A 66 8.80 14.82 11.69
N THR A 67 9.30 14.55 10.49
CA THR A 67 10.73 14.40 10.20
C THR A 67 11.05 14.84 8.79
N ASP A 68 12.22 15.46 8.56
CA ASP A 68 12.68 15.85 7.21
C ASP A 68 13.08 14.66 6.33
N LYS A 69 13.24 13.47 6.92
CA LYS A 69 13.61 12.24 6.24
C LYS A 69 12.53 11.18 6.48
N PRO A 70 11.37 11.28 5.82
CA PRO A 70 10.30 10.32 6.00
C PRO A 70 10.71 8.93 5.52
N GLU A 71 10.33 7.91 6.27
CA GLU A 71 10.51 6.52 5.91
C GLU A 71 9.30 6.00 5.10
N PRO A 72 9.50 5.04 4.19
CA PRO A 72 8.39 4.36 3.53
C PRO A 72 7.47 3.69 4.55
N ILE A 73 6.17 3.73 4.28
CA ILE A 73 5.17 3.05 5.11
C ILE A 73 4.64 1.80 4.40
N THR A 74 4.33 0.77 5.16
CA THR A 74 3.67 -0.42 4.61
C THR A 74 2.20 -0.12 4.30
N VAL A 75 1.64 -0.93 3.40
CA VAL A 75 0.19 -1.03 3.25
C VAL A 75 -0.25 -2.45 3.55
N TRP A 76 -1.43 -2.58 4.12
CA TRP A 76 -2.03 -3.86 4.47
C TRP A 76 -3.41 -4.02 3.81
N SER A 77 -3.78 -5.27 3.56
CA SER A 77 -5.07 -5.60 2.95
C SER A 77 -6.21 -5.39 3.95
N THR A 78 -7.32 -4.86 3.46
CA THR A 78 -8.59 -4.78 4.21
C THR A 78 -9.38 -6.09 4.17
N GLY A 79 -8.90 -7.09 3.41
CA GLY A 79 -9.62 -8.32 3.09
C GLY A 79 -10.50 -8.20 1.84
N ARG A 80 -10.77 -6.98 1.35
CA ARG A 80 -11.42 -6.76 0.06
C ARG A 80 -10.39 -6.70 -1.06
N LEU A 81 -10.77 -7.21 -2.23
CA LEU A 81 -9.91 -7.21 -3.40
C LEU A 81 -9.55 -5.77 -3.78
N HIS A 82 -8.26 -5.54 -4.02
CA HIS A 82 -7.70 -4.23 -4.42
C HIS A 82 -7.88 -3.09 -3.40
N GLU A 83 -8.24 -3.36 -2.15
CA GLU A 83 -8.46 -2.32 -1.12
C GLU A 83 -7.46 -2.46 0.03
N PHE A 84 -6.73 -1.37 0.29
CA PHE A 84 -5.63 -1.33 1.24
C PHE A 84 -5.74 -0.12 2.17
N ARG A 85 -5.00 -0.19 3.26
CA ARG A 85 -4.89 0.87 4.27
C ARG A 85 -3.40 1.17 4.48
N MET A 86 -3.07 2.45 4.63
CA MET A 86 -1.70 2.93 4.78
C MET A 86 -1.31 2.94 6.26
N ALA A 87 -0.27 2.21 6.61
CA ALA A 87 0.15 2.08 8.00
C ALA A 87 1.02 3.27 8.41
N PHE A 88 0.40 4.41 8.75
CA PHE A 88 1.06 5.64 9.21
C PHE A 88 1.73 5.52 10.61
N THR A 89 2.11 4.32 11.03
CA THR A 89 2.52 4.03 12.40
C THR A 89 3.73 4.88 12.77
N LEU A 90 3.60 5.68 13.81
CA LEU A 90 4.75 6.32 14.45
C LEU A 90 5.62 5.23 15.07
N ALA A 91 6.93 5.27 14.81
CA ALA A 91 7.94 4.25 15.14
C ALA A 91 7.98 3.79 16.63
N SER A 92 7.22 4.42 17.53
CA SER A 92 7.14 4.12 18.96
C SER A 92 5.98 3.19 19.36
N ARG A 93 5.13 2.73 18.43
CA ARG A 93 3.94 1.92 18.76
C ARG A 93 4.21 0.42 18.64
N VAL A 94 4.00 -0.32 19.74
CA VAL A 94 3.88 -1.79 19.77
C VAL A 94 2.82 -2.25 18.75
N CYS A 95 3.05 -3.38 18.08
CA CYS A 95 2.24 -3.88 16.95
C CYS A 95 0.72 -3.76 17.17
N ILE A 96 0.22 -4.11 18.36
CA ILE A 96 -1.22 -4.05 18.67
C ILE A 96 -1.77 -2.62 18.70
N ARG A 97 -0.97 -1.64 19.15
CA ARG A 97 -1.37 -0.23 19.14
C ARG A 97 -1.39 0.32 17.72
N SER A 98 -0.38 -0.02 16.92
CA SER A 98 -0.35 0.35 15.50
C SER A 98 -1.56 -0.19 14.73
N TRP A 99 -1.95 -1.44 15.01
CA TRP A 99 -3.14 -2.05 14.43
C TRP A 99 -4.43 -1.35 14.92
N ALA A 100 -4.55 -1.10 16.22
CA ALA A 100 -5.75 -0.52 16.81
C ALA A 100 -5.99 0.96 16.44
N THR A 101 -4.96 1.66 15.95
CA THR A 101 -5.04 3.06 15.56
C THR A 101 -4.83 3.27 14.06
N ILE A 102 -5.05 2.25 13.24
CA ILE A 102 -4.81 2.35 11.81
C ILE A 102 -5.67 3.44 11.15
N ASP A 103 -6.91 3.62 11.62
CA ASP A 103 -7.81 4.68 11.17
C ASP A 103 -7.55 5.95 12.00
N ASP A 104 -6.43 6.63 11.75
CA ASP A 104 -6.04 7.87 12.46
C ASP A 104 -6.94 9.08 12.11
N GLY A 105 -7.90 8.92 11.18
CA GLY A 105 -8.87 9.95 10.87
C GLY A 105 -9.80 9.61 9.70
N PHE A 106 -10.83 10.43 9.53
CA PHE A 106 -11.79 10.35 8.44
C PHE A 106 -11.93 11.69 7.73
N ALA A 107 -12.03 11.66 6.41
CA ALA A 107 -12.38 12.80 5.60
C ALA A 107 -13.36 12.37 4.50
N ARG A 108 -14.37 13.20 4.22
CA ARG A 108 -15.40 12.91 3.21
C ARG A 108 -16.14 11.58 3.40
N GLY A 109 -16.22 11.09 4.65
CA GLY A 109 -16.83 9.80 4.99
C GLY A 109 -15.94 8.57 4.77
N TYR A 110 -14.65 8.76 4.45
CA TYR A 110 -13.69 7.68 4.25
C TYR A 110 -12.49 7.80 5.17
N PRO A 111 -11.87 6.68 5.60
CA PRO A 111 -10.60 6.69 6.32
C PRO A 111 -9.52 7.40 5.51
N THR A 112 -8.72 8.23 6.17
CA THR A 112 -7.68 9.02 5.51
C THR A 112 -6.55 8.18 4.92
N ASP A 113 -6.37 6.98 5.43
CA ASP A 113 -5.35 6.01 5.04
C ASP A 113 -5.86 4.97 4.02
N LEU A 114 -7.13 5.04 3.61
CA LEU A 114 -7.70 4.17 2.59
C LEU A 114 -7.17 4.52 1.20
N ILE A 115 -6.63 3.51 0.51
CA ILE A 115 -6.43 3.51 -0.93
C ILE A 115 -7.06 2.26 -1.54
N TYR A 116 -7.59 2.36 -2.75
CA TYR A 116 -8.05 1.18 -3.47
C TYR A 116 -7.77 1.30 -4.96
N PHE A 117 -7.71 0.17 -5.64
CA PHE A 117 -7.49 0.12 -7.07
C PHE A 117 -8.75 -0.37 -7.77
N THR A 118 -9.03 0.21 -8.93
CA THR A 118 -10.07 -0.30 -9.83
C THR A 118 -9.45 -0.64 -11.15
N ASP A 119 -9.71 -1.86 -11.62
CA ASP A 119 -9.43 -2.24 -12.99
C ASP A 119 -10.52 -1.66 -13.91
N LYS A 120 -10.10 -0.95 -14.94
CA LYS A 120 -10.98 -0.37 -15.97
C LYS A 120 -10.33 -0.61 -17.34
N VAL A 121 -11.13 -0.47 -18.40
CA VAL A 121 -10.67 -0.65 -19.80
C VAL A 121 -9.41 0.18 -20.12
N ASP A 122 -9.27 1.36 -19.50
CA ASP A 122 -8.13 2.26 -19.70
C ASP A 122 -6.93 1.97 -18.75
N GLY A 123 -6.95 0.81 -18.09
CA GLY A 123 -5.95 0.39 -17.12
C GLY A 123 -6.34 0.66 -15.66
N MET A 124 -5.51 0.12 -14.77
CA MET A 124 -5.66 0.24 -13.32
C MET A 124 -5.59 1.72 -12.90
N LYS A 125 -6.47 2.11 -11.98
CA LYS A 125 -6.47 3.44 -11.35
C LYS A 125 -6.41 3.28 -9.84
N LEU A 126 -5.56 4.07 -9.19
CA LEU A 126 -5.49 4.17 -7.73
C LEU A 126 -6.42 5.29 -7.26
N HIS A 127 -7.23 5.02 -6.26
CA HIS A 127 -8.19 5.96 -5.67
C HIS A 127 -7.81 6.26 -4.23
N MET A 128 -7.86 7.55 -3.87
CA MET A 128 -7.76 8.00 -2.49
C MET A 128 -9.01 8.83 -2.15
N PRO A 129 -10.08 8.19 -1.64
CA PRO A 129 -11.40 8.81 -1.57
C PRO A 129 -11.49 9.93 -0.52
N SER A 130 -10.69 9.85 0.54
CA SER A 130 -10.62 10.88 1.60
C SER A 130 -10.25 12.28 1.07
N VAL A 131 -9.50 12.34 -0.05
CA VAL A 131 -9.11 13.57 -0.74
C VAL A 131 -9.74 13.75 -2.12
N ASN A 132 -10.62 12.83 -2.53
CA ASN A 132 -11.29 12.82 -3.84
C ASN A 132 -10.30 12.88 -5.02
N LEU A 133 -9.24 12.07 -4.96
CA LEU A 133 -8.24 11.97 -6.04
C LEU A 133 -8.24 10.57 -6.67
N VAL A 134 -8.04 10.56 -7.99
CA VAL A 134 -7.91 9.35 -8.80
C VAL A 134 -6.61 9.46 -9.59
N PHE A 135 -5.71 8.53 -9.37
CA PHE A 135 -4.39 8.51 -9.94
C PHE A 135 -4.32 7.46 -11.05
N PRO A 136 -4.24 7.85 -12.34
CA PRO A 136 -3.82 6.94 -13.38
C PRO A 136 -2.36 6.51 -13.17
N ARG A 137 -2.04 5.33 -13.68
CA ARG A 137 -0.66 4.87 -13.75
C ARG A 137 0.11 5.69 -14.80
N LYS A 138 1.34 6.06 -14.49
CA LYS A 138 2.30 6.66 -15.43
C LYS A 138 3.26 5.62 -16.00
#